data_AF-F7X9E4-F1
#
_entry.id   AF-F7X9E4-F1
#
_cell.length_a   1.000
_cell.length_b   1.000
_cell.length_c   1.000
_cell.angle_alpha   90.00
_cell.angle_beta   90.00
_cell.angle_gamma   90.00
#
_symmetry.space_group_name_H-M   'P 1'
#
loop_
_entity.id
_entity.type
_entity.pdbx_description
1 polymer ?
#
loop_
_entity_poly.entity_id
_entity_poly.type
_entity_poly.pdbx_seq_one_letter_code
_entity_poly.pdbx_strand_id
1 'polypeptide(L)'
;MRQIVEKIAQVANAVGWQAGEPAMELAGQIVSVLAANPEHIERFMSDGAELFLDGTFNAENGCLTYRSIGGDVLSPSVLRAKKGMQQ
;
A
#
# COMPACT_ATOMS: atom_id res chain seq x y z
N MET A 1 1.55 -12.02 -14.09
CA MET A 1 2.33 -10.76 -14.06
C MET A 1 1.66 -9.61 -14.80
N ARG A 2 1.28 -9.72 -16.08
CA ARG A 2 0.59 -8.59 -16.77
C ARG A 2 -0.69 -8.12 -16.04
N GLN A 3 -1.55 -9.07 -15.67
CA GLN A 3 -2.83 -8.77 -15.01
C GLN A 3 -2.69 -8.08 -13.65
N ILE A 4 -1.65 -8.41 -12.85
CA ILE A 4 -1.44 -7.78 -11.55
C ILE A 4 -0.97 -6.33 -11.71
N VAL A 5 -0.10 -6.04 -12.67
CA VAL A 5 0.34 -4.66 -12.95
C VAL A 5 -0.83 -3.80 -13.43
N GLU A 6 -1.68 -4.34 -14.32
CA GLU A 6 -2.90 -3.66 -14.77
C GLU A 6 -3.87 -3.39 -13.61
N LYS A 7 -4.06 -4.37 -12.70
CA LYS A 7 -4.89 -4.20 -11.51
C LYS A 7 -4.33 -3.15 -10.55
N ILE A 8 -3.01 -3.11 -10.33
CA ILE A 8 -2.34 -2.08 -9.52
C ILE A 8 -2.61 -0.70 -10.10
N ALA A 9 -2.38 -0.51 -11.40
CA ALA A 9 -2.62 0.77 -12.07
C ALA A 9 -4.10 1.18 -11.99
N GLN A 10 -5.04 0.24 -12.17
CA GLN A 10 -6.47 0.49 -12.05
C GLN A 10 -6.85 0.96 -10.64
N VAL A 11 -6.46 0.21 -9.60
CA VAL A 11 -6.82 0.51 -8.21
C VAL A 11 -6.16 1.81 -7.76
N ALA A 12 -4.88 2.01 -8.06
CA ALA A 12 -4.16 3.21 -7.68
C ALA A 12 -4.77 4.49 -8.28
N ASN A 13 -5.18 4.46 -9.55
CA ASN A 13 -5.89 5.59 -10.17
C ASN A 13 -7.25 5.86 -9.52
N ALA A 14 -8.03 4.82 -9.27
CA ALA A 14 -9.37 4.96 -8.68
C ALA A 14 -9.29 5.53 -7.25
N VAL A 15 -8.44 4.95 -6.41
CA VAL A 15 -8.26 5.38 -5.02
C VAL A 15 -7.60 6.76 -4.96
N GLY A 16 -6.60 7.03 -5.80
CA GLY A 16 -5.92 8.33 -5.84
C GLY A 16 -6.88 9.46 -6.19
N TRP A 17 -7.72 9.26 -7.22
CA TRP A 17 -8.76 10.21 -7.58
C TRP A 17 -9.76 10.45 -6.44
N GLN A 18 -10.22 9.38 -5.77
CA GLN A 18 -11.21 9.49 -4.71
C GLN A 18 -10.64 10.13 -3.42
N ALA A 19 -9.39 9.84 -3.08
CA ALA A 19 -8.72 10.35 -1.88
C ALA A 19 -8.09 11.74 -2.06
N GLY A 20 -7.95 12.21 -3.31
CA GLY A 20 -7.18 13.42 -3.60
C GLY A 20 -5.67 13.23 -3.44
N GLU A 21 -5.19 11.99 -3.60
CA GLU A 21 -3.80 11.59 -3.40
C GLU A 21 -3.13 11.21 -4.73
N PRO A 22 -1.79 11.37 -4.86
CA PRO A 22 -1.06 10.93 -6.03
C PRO A 22 -1.19 9.41 -6.25
N ALA A 23 -1.68 9.01 -7.43
CA ALA A 23 -1.85 7.60 -7.77
C ALA A 23 -0.52 6.82 -7.84
N MET A 24 0.60 7.47 -8.15
CA MET A 24 1.91 6.82 -8.20
C MET A 24 2.35 6.30 -6.82
N GLU A 25 2.10 7.08 -5.78
CA GLU A 25 2.40 6.79 -4.40
C GLU A 25 1.53 5.63 -3.90
N LEU A 26 0.25 5.61 -4.28
CA LEU A 26 -0.64 4.48 -3.98
C LEU A 26 -0.22 3.20 -4.71
N ALA A 27 0.23 3.29 -5.98
CA ALA A 27 0.77 2.14 -6.68
C ALA A 27 2.01 1.58 -5.98
N GLY A 28 2.90 2.46 -5.50
CA GLY A 28 4.05 2.10 -4.68
C GLY A 28 3.64 1.43 -3.37
N GLN A 29 2.60 1.92 -2.70
CA GLN A 29 2.07 1.36 -1.46
C GLN A 29 1.47 -0.05 -1.67
N ILE A 30 0.71 -0.27 -2.74
CA ILE A 30 0.20 -1.60 -3.10
C ILE A 30 1.35 -2.57 -3.34
N VAL A 31 2.33 -2.19 -4.17
CA VAL A 31 3.51 -3.03 -4.44
C VAL A 31 4.28 -3.34 -3.15
N SER A 32 4.48 -2.33 -2.29
CA SER A 32 5.18 -2.44 -1.01
C SER A 32 4.55 -3.49 -0.10
N VAL A 33 3.22 -3.49 0.05
CA VAL A 33 2.51 -4.43 0.92
C VAL A 33 2.40 -5.81 0.30
N LEU A 34 2.10 -5.93 -1.00
CA LEU A 34 2.02 -7.23 -1.66
C LEU A 34 3.38 -7.93 -1.74
N ALA A 35 4.47 -7.18 -1.86
CA ALA A 35 5.81 -7.75 -1.82
C ALA A 35 6.18 -8.25 -0.42
N ALA A 36 5.71 -7.57 0.63
CA ALA A 36 5.94 -7.97 2.02
C ALA A 36 5.02 -9.12 2.47
N ASN A 37 3.80 -9.20 1.92
CA ASN A 37 2.76 -10.16 2.30
C ASN A 37 2.11 -10.75 1.02
N PRO A 38 2.80 -11.65 0.30
CA PRO A 38 2.31 -12.22 -0.96
C PRO A 38 0.97 -12.96 -0.85
N GLU A 39 0.60 -13.42 0.34
CA GLU A 39 -0.69 -14.05 0.63
C GLU A 39 -1.90 -13.14 0.36
N HIS A 40 -1.71 -11.82 0.30
CA HIS A 40 -2.77 -10.87 -0.03
C HIS A 40 -3.01 -10.70 -1.53
N ILE A 41 -2.19 -11.29 -2.40
CA ILE A 41 -2.29 -11.09 -3.86
C ILE A 41 -3.64 -11.56 -4.41
N GLU A 42 -4.11 -12.75 -4.03
CA GLU A 42 -5.39 -13.28 -4.53
C GLU A 42 -6.56 -12.39 -4.10
N ARG A 43 -6.56 -11.98 -2.82
CA ARG A 43 -7.56 -11.06 -2.27
C ARG A 43 -7.52 -9.71 -2.96
N PHE A 44 -6.34 -9.15 -3.23
CA PHE A 44 -6.19 -7.91 -3.98
C PHE A 44 -6.75 -8.01 -5.40
N MET A 45 -6.53 -9.13 -6.09
CA MET A 45 -7.07 -9.33 -7.44
C MET A 45 -8.60 -9.34 -7.45
N SER A 46 -9.23 -9.89 -6.41
CA SER A 46 -10.69 -9.89 -6.20
C SER A 46 -11.21 -8.52 -5.76
N ASP A 47 -10.77 -8.06 -4.58
CA ASP A 47 -11.42 -6.99 -3.82
C ASP A 47 -10.82 -5.60 -4.12
N GLY A 48 -9.57 -5.56 -4.59
CA GLY A 48 -8.89 -4.34 -5.04
C GLY A 48 -8.83 -3.24 -3.98
N ALA A 49 -9.62 -2.19 -4.17
CA ALA A 49 -9.60 -0.98 -3.34
C ALA A 49 -10.06 -1.21 -1.88
N GLU A 50 -10.85 -2.26 -1.62
CA GLU A 50 -11.32 -2.58 -0.27
C GLU A 50 -10.18 -2.80 0.75
N LEU A 51 -9.01 -3.25 0.28
CA LEU A 51 -7.82 -3.45 1.12
C LEU A 51 -7.22 -2.13 1.64
N PHE A 52 -7.61 -0.97 1.09
CA PHE A 52 -7.29 0.32 1.69
C PHE A 52 -8.21 0.65 2.87
N LEU A 53 -9.46 0.17 2.86
CA LEU A 53 -10.47 0.50 3.87
C LEU A 53 -10.27 -0.29 5.17
N ASP A 54 -9.83 -1.54 5.06
CA ASP A 54 -9.58 -2.40 6.23
C ASP A 54 -8.16 -2.27 6.81
N GLY A 55 -7.34 -1.39 6.22
CA GLY A 55 -5.96 -1.13 6.65
C GLY A 55 -4.93 -2.16 6.19
N THR A 56 -5.30 -3.15 5.37
CA THR A 56 -4.33 -4.10 4.77
C THR A 56 -3.20 -3.34 4.08
N PHE A 57 -3.54 -2.30 3.31
CA PHE A 57 -2.56 -1.50 2.58
C PHE A 57 -1.86 -0.41 3.40
N ASN A 58 -2.01 -0.36 4.73
CA ASN A 58 -1.27 0.62 5.52
C ASN A 58 0.26 0.48 5.37
N ALA A 59 0.97 1.62 5.39
CA ALA A 59 2.41 1.67 5.13
C ALA A 59 3.25 0.81 6.09
N GLU A 60 2.81 0.58 7.33
CA GLU A 60 3.51 -0.31 8.26
C GLU A 60 3.56 -1.79 7.84
N ASN A 61 2.64 -2.21 6.97
CA ASN A 61 2.56 -3.59 6.48
C ASN A 61 3.47 -3.82 5.27
N GLY A 62 4.07 -2.76 4.71
CA GLY A 62 4.90 -2.83 3.52
C GLY A 62 6.39 -3.06 3.79
N CYS A 63 7.18 -3.01 2.72
CA CYS A 63 8.65 -3.09 2.73
C CYS A 63 9.38 -1.89 2.12
N LEU A 64 8.69 -1.03 1.38
CA LEU A 64 9.25 0.18 0.74
C LEU A 64 9.11 1.41 1.65
N THR A 65 10.04 2.36 1.50
CA THR A 65 9.95 3.66 2.16
C THR A 65 8.82 4.50 1.58
N TYR A 66 8.28 5.40 2.40
CA TYR A 66 7.21 6.32 2.01
C TYR A 66 7.50 7.71 2.55
N ARG A 67 6.84 8.73 1.97
CA ARG A 67 6.91 10.10 2.46
C ARG A 67 5.80 10.35 3.47
N SER A 68 6.14 10.78 4.67
CA SER A 68 5.15 11.19 5.67
C SER A 68 4.53 12.55 5.32
N ILE A 69 3.43 12.90 5.99
CA ILE A 69 2.79 14.22 5.88
C ILE A 69 3.78 15.36 6.21
N GLY A 70 4.74 15.13 7.10
CA GLY A 70 5.79 16.09 7.45
C GLY A 70 6.91 16.23 6.41
N GLY A 71 6.89 15.42 5.35
CA GLY A 71 7.90 15.43 4.29
C GLY A 71 9.06 14.44 4.50
N ASP A 72 9.19 13.85 5.69
CA ASP A 72 10.23 12.85 5.99
C ASP A 72 10.07 11.58 5.17
N VAL A 73 11.19 10.94 4.83
CA VAL A 73 11.22 9.60 4.24
C VAL A 73 11.37 8.56 5.35
N LEU A 74 10.38 7.69 5.51
CA LEU A 74 10.32 6.72 6.61
C LEU A 74 10.26 5.28 6.07
N SER A 75 10.81 4.34 6.84
CA SER A 75 10.60 2.91 6.60
C SER A 75 9.34 2.40 7.33
N PRO A 76 8.72 1.30 6.87
CA PRO A 76 7.62 0.64 7.55
C PRO A 76 7.94 0.25 9.01
N SER A 77 9.18 -0.14 9.30
CA SER A 77 9.62 -0.50 10.65
C SER A 77 9.51 0.64 11.66
N VAL A 78 9.69 1.90 11.22
CA VAL A 78 9.50 3.08 12.09
C VAL A 78 8.04 3.20 12.53
N LEU A 79 7.08 2.92 11.64
CA LEU A 79 5.66 2.93 12.00
C LEU A 79 5.30 1.78 12.94
N ARG A 80 5.79 0.56 12.67
CA ARG A 80 5.57 -0.59 13.55
C ARG A 80 6.04 -0.30 14.97
N ALA A 81 7.24 0.27 15.12
CA ALA A 81 7.77 0.68 16.41
C ALA A 81 6.89 1.75 17.10
N LYS A 82 6.45 2.78 16.37
CA LYS A 82 5.55 3.83 16.90
C LYS A 82 4.18 3.30 17.33
N LYS A 83 3.67 2.26 16.65
CA LYS A 83 2.39 1.60 16.95
C LYS A 83 2.50 0.50 18.02
N GLY A 84 3.70 0.23 18.55
CA GLY A 84 3.92 -0.84 19.52
C GLY A 84 3.74 -2.25 18.94
N MET A 85 3.84 -2.41 17.62
CA MET A 85 3.76 -3.70 16.95
C MET A 85 5.07 -4.46 17.18
N GLN A 86 4.99 -5.68 17.70
CA GLN A 86 6.16 -6.56 17.84
C GLN A 86 6.69 -6.93 16.44
N GLN A 87 8.02 -6.99 16.31
CA GLN A 87 8.70 -7.31 15.05
C GLN A 87 8.64 -8.80 14.75
#